data_AF-A0A9E2UXS8-F1
#
_entry.id   AF-A0A9E2UXS8-F1
#
_cell.length_a   1.000
_cell.length_b   1.000
_cell.length_c   1.000
_cell.angle_alpha   90.00
_cell.angle_beta   90.00
_cell.angle_gamma   90.00
#
_symmetry.space_group_name_H-M   'P 1'
#
loop_
_entity.id
_entity.type
_entity.pdbx_description
1 polymer ?
#
loop_
_entity_poly.entity_id
_entity_poly.type
_entity_poly.pdbx_seq_one_letter_code
_entity_poly.pdbx_strand_id
1 'polypeptide(L)'
;MGDVIQSEANYFGDCPECGRNDGYINIGRGHWFVCHKHKTMWFIGSNLFSDWKEETEEEQRNNFDLLGLASFKRVEPWYRMGKGENQHE
;
A
#
# COMPACT_ATOMS: atom_id res chain seq x y z
N MET A 1 -27.57 14.11 9.20
CA MET A 1 -26.31 14.84 9.01
C MET A 1 -25.18 13.84 9.19
N GLY A 2 -24.43 13.57 8.12
CA GLY A 2 -23.18 12.82 8.13
C GLY A 2 -23.34 11.31 8.04
N ASP A 3 -23.59 10.80 6.83
CA ASP A 3 -23.33 9.40 6.49
C ASP A 3 -21.86 9.10 6.80
N VAL A 4 -21.62 8.25 7.80
CA VAL A 4 -20.29 7.71 8.07
C VAL A 4 -20.01 6.74 6.94
N ILE A 5 -19.34 7.22 5.89
CA ILE A 5 -18.66 6.36 4.94
C ILE A 5 -17.64 5.58 5.78
N GLN A 6 -17.97 4.34 6.16
CA GLN A 6 -17.01 3.36 6.61
C GLN A 6 -16.09 3.11 5.42
N SER A 7 -15.12 4.00 5.22
CA SER A 7 -14.11 3.82 4.21
C SER A 7 -13.35 2.56 4.58
N GLU A 8 -13.34 1.58 3.68
CA GLU A 8 -12.45 0.42 3.67
C GLU A 8 -10.95 0.80 3.71
N ALA A 9 -10.65 2.09 3.81
CA ALA A 9 -9.34 2.75 3.85
C ALA A 9 -8.38 2.28 4.95
N ASN A 10 -8.73 1.28 5.77
CA ASN A 10 -7.81 0.74 6.78
C ASN A 10 -7.52 -0.75 6.62
N TYR A 11 -8.09 -1.45 5.63
CA TYR A 11 -7.85 -2.89 5.48
C TYR A 11 -6.41 -3.19 5.05
N PHE A 12 -5.87 -2.41 4.11
CA PHE A 12 -4.49 -2.51 3.64
C PHE A 12 -3.52 -1.59 4.40
N GLY A 13 -4.03 -0.90 5.42
CA GLY A 13 -3.30 0.06 6.23
C GLY A 13 -3.02 1.39 5.53
N ASP A 14 -2.68 2.40 6.32
CA ASP A 14 -2.40 3.77 5.89
C ASP A 14 -0.99 4.23 6.29
N CYS A 15 -0.55 5.36 5.73
CA CYS A 15 0.70 5.98 6.16
C CYS A 15 0.67 6.26 7.67
N PRO A 16 1.67 5.83 8.44
CA PRO A 16 1.69 6.02 9.88
C PRO A 16 1.84 7.49 10.32
N GLU A 17 2.22 8.38 9.39
CA GLU A 17 2.40 9.80 9.68
C GLU A 17 1.14 10.65 9.43
N CYS A 18 0.34 10.32 8.42
CA CYS A 18 -0.85 11.10 8.08
C CYS A 18 -2.17 10.34 8.00
N GLY A 19 -2.15 9.01 8.15
CA GLY A 19 -3.36 8.19 8.04
C GLY A 19 -4.02 8.28 6.67
N ARG A 20 -3.22 8.39 5.59
CA ARG A 20 -3.67 8.39 4.20
C ARG A 20 -2.76 7.51 3.35
N ASN A 21 -3.22 7.17 2.15
CA ASN A 21 -2.42 6.54 1.11
C ASN A 21 -2.68 7.21 -0.24
N ASP A 22 -1.70 7.13 -1.14
CA ASP A 22 -1.72 7.72 -2.49
C ASP A 22 -1.88 6.63 -3.57
N GLY A 23 -2.51 5.50 -3.21
CA GLY A 23 -2.64 4.32 -4.07
C GLY A 23 -1.51 3.29 -3.90
N TYR A 24 -1.42 2.37 -4.85
CA TYR A 24 -0.43 1.30 -4.85
C TYR A 24 0.27 1.15 -6.20
N ILE A 25 1.40 0.46 -6.19
CA ILE A 25 2.14 0.02 -7.37
C ILE A 25 2.46 -1.48 -7.28
N ASN A 26 2.72 -2.08 -8.43
CA ASN A 26 3.11 -3.48 -8.54
C ASN A 26 4.62 -3.61 -8.73
N ILE A 27 5.22 -4.58 -8.03
CA ILE A 27 6.60 -5.04 -8.24
C ILE A 27 6.57 -6.56 -8.33
N GLY A 28 6.69 -7.08 -9.56
CA GLY A 28 6.37 -8.46 -9.88
C GLY A 28 4.92 -8.76 -9.51
N ARG A 29 4.71 -9.72 -8.60
CA ARG A 29 3.38 -10.08 -8.07
C ARG A 29 3.02 -9.35 -6.78
N GLY A 30 3.92 -8.50 -6.28
CA GLY A 30 3.80 -7.84 -5.00
C GLY A 30 3.13 -6.48 -5.13
N HIS A 31 2.19 -6.20 -4.22
CA HIS A 31 1.46 -4.93 -4.18
C HIS A 31 1.98 -4.06 -3.04
N TRP A 32 2.30 -2.80 -3.37
CA TRP A 32 2.90 -1.85 -2.44
C TRP A 32 2.12 -0.55 -2.43
N PHE A 33 1.55 -0.21 -1.29
CA PHE A 33 0.94 1.11 -1.10
C PHE A 33 2.00 2.16 -0.83
N VAL A 34 1.70 3.40 -1.21
CA VAL A 34 2.63 4.53 -1.10
C VAL A 34 1.98 5.75 -0.45
N CYS A 35 2.83 6.58 0.16
CA CYS A 35 2.49 7.95 0.51
C CYS A 35 3.59 8.87 -0.03
N HIS A 36 3.27 9.65 -1.05
CA HIS A 36 4.18 10.61 -1.66
C HIS A 36 4.54 11.75 -0.70
N LYS A 37 3.60 12.14 0.18
CA LYS A 37 3.83 13.23 1.14
C LYS A 37 4.96 12.93 2.14
N HIS A 38 4.99 11.73 2.71
CA HIS A 38 6.02 11.31 3.68
C HIS A 38 7.10 10.43 3.06
N LYS A 39 7.01 10.17 1.75
CA LYS A 39 7.90 9.27 1.01
C LYS A 39 8.01 7.90 1.69
N THR A 40 6.87 7.33 2.05
CA THR A 40 6.80 6.00 2.68
C THR A 40 6.10 5.02 1.76
N MET A 41 6.50 3.75 1.82
CA MET A 41 5.81 2.66 1.14
C MET A 41 5.70 1.44 2.04
N TRP A 42 4.68 0.63 1.85
CA TRP A 42 4.50 -0.61 2.62
C TRP A 42 3.93 -1.72 1.75
N PHE A 43 4.38 -2.93 2.04
CA PHE A 43 3.96 -4.12 1.32
C PHE A 43 2.67 -4.66 1.93
N ILE A 44 1.69 -4.95 1.09
CA ILE A 44 0.39 -5.45 1.57
C ILE A 44 0.17 -6.93 1.26
N GLY A 45 0.95 -7.50 0.34
CA GLY A 45 0.88 -8.90 -0.05
C GLY A 45 1.21 -9.15 -1.51
N SER A 46 1.28 -10.43 -1.88
CA SER A 46 1.52 -10.89 -3.26
C SER A 46 0.30 -11.62 -3.80
N ASN A 47 -0.01 -11.44 -5.09
CA ASN A 47 -1.20 -12.01 -5.76
C ASN A 47 -2.53 -11.63 -5.09
N LEU A 48 -2.61 -10.48 -4.44
CA LEU A 48 -3.88 -10.00 -3.88
C LEU A 48 -4.80 -9.49 -4.99
N PHE A 49 -4.20 -8.88 -6.02
CA PHE A 49 -4.86 -8.40 -7.22
C PHE A 49 -4.27 -9.09 -8.45
N SER A 50 -4.98 -9.02 -9.58
CA SER A 50 -4.56 -9.65 -10.85
C SER A 50 -4.08 -8.64 -11.90
N ASP A 51 -4.18 -7.35 -11.61
CA ASP A 51 -3.74 -6.22 -12.44
C ASP A 51 -2.24 -6.26 -12.74
N TRP A 52 -1.41 -6.82 -11.86
CA TRP A 52 0.02 -7.03 -12.14
C TRP A 52 0.27 -7.88 -13.40
N LYS A 53 -0.70 -8.68 -13.85
CA LYS A 53 -0.61 -9.47 -15.09
C LYS A 53 -0.84 -8.63 -16.35
N GLU A 54 -1.46 -7.47 -16.19
CA GLU A 54 -1.73 -6.51 -17.28
C GLU A 54 -0.54 -5.57 -17.49
N GLU A 55 0.45 -5.58 -16.58
CA GLU A 55 1.69 -4.82 -16.69
C GLU A 55 2.89 -5.74 -17.00
N THR A 56 3.78 -5.27 -17.85
CA THR A 56 5.10 -5.87 -18.04
C THR A 56 6.05 -5.47 -16.90
N GLU A 57 7.12 -6.26 -16.69
CA GLU A 57 8.17 -5.90 -15.72
C GLU A 57 8.85 -4.56 -16.04
N GLU A 58 8.88 -4.18 -17.32
CA GLU A 58 9.41 -2.88 -17.74
C GLU A 58 8.47 -1.74 -17.37
N GLU A 59 7.17 -1.87 -17.59
CA GLU A 59 6.17 -0.88 -17.17
C GLU A 59 6.18 -0.68 -15.65
N GLN A 60 6.24 -1.77 -14.88
CA GLN A 60 6.35 -1.70 -13.43
C GLN A 60 7.63 -0.99 -12.97
N ARG A 61 8.78 -1.30 -13.60
CA ARG A 61 10.05 -0.62 -13.32
C ARG A 61 9.99 0.86 -13.70
N ASN A 62 9.42 1.20 -14.85
CA ASN A 62 9.26 2.59 -15.26
C ASN A 62 8.36 3.35 -14.28
N ASN A 63 7.25 2.76 -13.83
CA ASN A 63 6.38 3.36 -12.82
C ASN A 63 7.14 3.58 -11.50
N PHE A 64 7.95 2.62 -11.07
CA PHE A 64 8.78 2.73 -9.87
C PHE A 64 9.80 3.87 -9.98
N ASP A 65 10.48 4.00 -11.11
CA ASP A 65 11.50 5.02 -11.36
C ASP A 65 10.89 6.41 -11.53
N LEU A 66 9.78 6.53 -12.29
CA LEU A 66 9.05 7.79 -12.52
C LEU A 66 8.54 8.39 -11.21
N LEU A 67 8.08 7.54 -10.29
CA LEU A 67 7.61 7.95 -8.97
C LEU A 67 8.77 8.16 -7.95
N GLY A 68 10.01 7.84 -8.33
CA GLY A 68 11.19 8.01 -7.47
C GLY A 68 11.14 7.14 -6.21
N LEU A 69 10.47 5.98 -6.27
CA LEU A 69 10.19 5.13 -5.11
C LEU A 69 11.45 4.48 -4.52
N ALA A 70 12.57 4.48 -5.24
CA ALA A 70 13.88 4.13 -4.70
C ALA A 70 14.25 4.96 -3.45
N SER A 71 13.73 6.20 -3.35
CA SER A 71 13.95 7.08 -2.20
C SER A 71 12.96 6.89 -1.06
N PHE A 72 11.94 6.04 -1.23
CA PHE A 72 10.87 5.89 -0.27
C PHE A 72 11.29 4.95 0.86
N LYS A 73 10.95 5.33 2.09
CA LYS A 73 11.19 4.50 3.27
C LYS A 73 10.14 3.39 3.34
N ARG A 74 10.60 2.14 3.48
CA ARG A 74 9.70 1.03 3.81
C ARG A 74 9.26 1.13 5.27
N VAL A 75 7.96 1.07 5.51
CA VAL A 75 7.37 1.21 6.85
C VAL A 75 6.33 0.12 7.10
N GLU A 76 6.05 -0.12 8.38
CA GLU A 76 4.81 -0.80 8.77
C GLU A 76 3.66 0.20 8.65
N PRO A 77 2.53 -0.17 8.03
CA PRO A 77 1.39 0.73 7.94
C PRO A 77 0.64 0.84 9.26
N TRP A 78 -0.12 1.93 9.39
CA TRP A 78 -1.03 2.12 10.50
C TRP A 78 -2.39 1.51 10.18
N TYR A 79 -2.94 0.77 11.15
CA TYR A 79 -4.28 0.19 11.08
C TYR A 79 -5.15 0.84 12.15
N ARG A 80 -6.28 1.44 11.74
CA ARG A 80 -7.23 2.08 12.66
C ARG A 80 -7.87 1.09 13.66
N MET A 81 -7.97 -0.18 13.28
CA MET A 81 -8.28 -1.27 14.20
C MET A 81 -6.96 -1.98 14.50
N GLY A 82 -6.49 -1.93 15.75
CA GLY A 82 -5.23 -2.56 16.15
C GLY A 82 -5.14 -4.00 15.66
N LYS A 83 -3.91 -4.47 15.38
CA LYS A 83 -3.64 -5.87 14.99
C LYS A 83 -4.51 -6.77 15.86
N GLY A 84 -5.44 -7.49 15.25
CA GLY A 84 -6.12 -8.58 15.94
C GLY A 84 -5.06 -9.62 16.27
N GLU A 85 -4.45 -9.51 17.45
CA GLU A 85 -3.80 -10.64 18.10
C GLU A 85 -4.88 -11.71 18.30
N ASN A 86 -4.83 -12.78 17.51
CA ASN A 86 -5.41 -14.11 17.76
C ASN A 86 -4.69 -15.09 16.82
N GLN A 87 -3.61 -15.75 17.28
CA GLN A 87 -3.62 -17.10 17.85
C GLN A 87 -4.24 -18.16 16.92
N HIS A 88 -3.39 -19.02 16.35
CA HIS A 88 -3.75 -20.41 16.12
C HIS A 88 -2.53 -21.28 16.44
N GLU A 89 -2.70 -22.11 17.47
CA GLU A 89 -1.91 -23.29 17.79
C GLU A 89 -2.06 -24.36 16.70
#